data_AF-A0A502C8K2-F1
#
_entry.id   AF-A0A502C8K2-F1
#
_cell.length_a   1.000
_cell.length_b   1.000
_cell.length_c   1.000
_cell.angle_alpha   90.00
_cell.angle_beta   90.00
_cell.angle_gamma   90.00
#
_symmetry.space_group_name_H-M   'P 1'
#
loop_
_entity.id
_entity.type
_entity.pdbx_description
1 polymer ?
#
loop_
_entity_poly.entity_id
_entity_poly.type
_entity_poly.pdbx_seq_one_letter_code
_entity_poly.pdbx_strand_id
1 'polypeptide(L)'
;MVLIADVQAWLDATASQNGYNSLASCISYKDSAIAQWAADATAAIAWRDAVWQAAFQWQQAASANPPATFPTSAEVIAQLPQPEAFGWIVHQPGATV
;
A
#
# COMPACT_ATOMS: atom_id res chain seq x y z
N MET A 1 -7.18 -4.89 18.16
CA MET A 1 -7.12 -3.83 17.14
C MET A 1 -5.68 -3.63 16.73
N VAL A 2 -5.31 -4.07 15.52
CA VAL A 2 -3.99 -3.87 14.89
C VAL A 2 -4.24 -3.49 13.42
N LEU A 3 -4.82 -2.32 13.16
CA LEU A 3 -5.05 -1.87 11.78
C LEU A 3 -3.74 -1.43 11.11
N ILE A 4 -2.90 -0.70 11.83
CA ILE A 4 -1.69 -0.09 11.25
C ILE A 4 -0.66 -1.14 10.81
N ALA A 5 -0.38 -2.15 11.63
CA ALA A 5 0.59 -3.18 11.23
C ALA A 5 0.05 -4.06 10.10
N ASP A 6 -1.25 -4.35 10.07
CA ASP A 6 -1.87 -5.12 8.99
C ASP A 6 -1.89 -4.34 7.67
N VAL A 7 -2.14 -3.02 7.71
CA VAL A 7 -2.02 -2.15 6.52
C VAL A 7 -0.58 -2.12 6.03
N GLN A 8 0.40 -1.96 6.93
CA GLN A 8 1.82 -1.99 6.54
C GLN A 8 2.22 -3.34 5.93
N ALA A 9 1.78 -4.45 6.53
CA ALA A 9 2.04 -5.79 6.00
C ALA A 9 1.40 -6.00 4.61
N TRP A 10 0.21 -5.46 4.38
CA TRP A 10 -0.44 -5.49 3.07
C TRP A 10 0.31 -4.66 2.02
N LEU A 11 0.76 -3.45 2.38
CA LEU A 11 1.59 -2.62 1.52
C LEU A 11 2.89 -3.35 1.10
N ASP A 12 3.58 -3.95 2.07
CA ASP A 12 4.82 -4.69 1.82
C ASP A 12 4.59 -5.98 1.01
N ALA A 13 3.52 -6.72 1.31
CA ALA A 13 3.13 -7.92 0.56
C ALA A 13 2.72 -7.61 -0.88
N THR A 14 2.23 -6.40 -1.15
CA THR A 14 1.94 -5.97 -2.53
C THR A 14 3.23 -5.70 -3.29
N ALA A 15 4.19 -5.00 -2.67
CA ALA A 15 5.48 -4.74 -3.28
C ALA A 15 6.30 -6.02 -3.54
N SER A 16 6.18 -7.02 -2.67
CA SER A 16 6.90 -8.30 -2.83
C SER A 16 6.43 -9.12 -4.03
N GLN A 17 5.25 -8.86 -4.58
CA GLN A 17 4.79 -9.46 -5.84
C GLN A 17 5.72 -9.09 -7.01
N ASN A 18 6.36 -7.91 -6.95
CA ASN A 18 7.37 -7.47 -7.90
C ASN A 18 8.81 -7.75 -7.43
N GLY A 19 9.00 -8.55 -6.37
CA GLY A 19 10.33 -8.95 -5.88
C GLY A 19 11.01 -7.94 -4.95
N TYR A 20 10.33 -6.86 -4.56
CA TYR A 20 10.86 -5.94 -3.55
C TYR A 20 10.79 -6.54 -2.15
N ASN A 21 11.79 -6.25 -1.31
CA ASN A 21 11.81 -6.70 0.09
C ASN A 21 10.70 -6.06 0.95
N SER A 22 10.26 -4.86 0.56
CA SER A 22 9.22 -4.07 1.21
C SER A 22 8.75 -2.96 0.28
N LEU A 23 7.63 -2.32 0.60
CA LEU A 23 7.19 -1.13 -0.12
C LEU A 23 8.24 -0.01 -0.02
N ALA A 24 8.88 0.15 1.15
CA ALA A 24 9.95 1.13 1.33
C ALA A 24 11.15 0.86 0.40
N SER A 25 11.50 -0.42 0.16
CA SER A 25 12.52 -0.80 -0.81
C SER A 25 12.15 -0.39 -2.23
N CYS A 26 10.90 -0.61 -2.64
CA CYS A 26 10.39 -0.15 -3.95
C CYS A 26 10.51 1.37 -4.07
N ILE A 27 10.01 2.11 -3.08
CA ILE A 27 9.98 3.58 -3.06
C ILE A 27 11.38 4.19 -3.15
N SER A 28 12.41 3.50 -2.66
CA SER A 28 13.80 3.98 -2.74
C SER A 28 14.30 4.19 -4.18
N TYR A 29 13.67 3.57 -5.19
CA TYR A 29 14.01 3.69 -6.59
C TYR A 29 13.34 4.87 -7.32
N LYS A 30 12.70 5.80 -6.60
CA LYS A 30 11.95 6.92 -7.18
C LYS A 30 12.71 7.73 -8.24
N ASP A 31 14.02 7.84 -8.09
CA ASP A 31 14.91 8.57 -9.00
C ASP A 31 15.91 7.63 -9.72
N SER A 32 15.58 6.33 -9.82
CA SER A 32 16.38 5.36 -10.57
C SER A 32 16.48 5.75 -12.05
N ALA A 33 17.65 5.52 -12.66
CA ALA A 33 17.82 5.63 -14.10
C ALA A 33 17.11 4.49 -14.88
N ILE A 34 16.71 3.42 -14.19
CA ILE A 34 15.93 2.33 -14.77
C ILE A 34 14.45 2.70 -14.70
N ALA A 35 13.88 2.95 -15.88
CA ALA A 35 12.53 3.51 -16.04
C ALA A 35 11.44 2.68 -15.33
N GLN A 36 11.54 1.35 -15.35
CA GLN A 36 10.58 0.48 -14.68
C GLN A 36 10.59 0.68 -13.16
N TRP A 37 11.77 0.71 -12.53
CA TRP A 37 11.86 0.86 -11.08
C TRP A 37 11.40 2.25 -10.62
N ALA A 38 11.70 3.29 -11.39
CA ALA A 38 11.20 4.64 -11.13
C ALA A 38 9.68 4.75 -11.28
N ALA A 39 9.09 4.03 -12.25
CA ALA A 39 7.64 3.97 -12.44
C ALA A 39 6.95 3.23 -11.27
N ASP A 40 7.44 2.05 -10.90
CA ASP A 40 6.95 1.28 -9.75
C ASP A 40 7.02 2.11 -8.46
N ALA A 41 8.15 2.75 -8.20
CA ALA A 41 8.34 3.62 -7.04
C ALA A 41 7.36 4.80 -7.04
N THR A 42 7.11 5.41 -8.21
CA THR A 42 6.16 6.53 -8.33
C THR A 42 4.73 6.08 -8.03
N ALA A 43 4.31 4.93 -8.57
CA ALA A 43 3.00 4.33 -8.27
C ALA A 43 2.88 3.97 -6.78
N ALA A 44 3.91 3.32 -6.22
CA ALA A 44 3.94 2.91 -4.83
C ALA A 44 3.85 4.10 -3.85
N ILE A 45 4.55 5.22 -4.12
CA ILE A 45 4.43 6.43 -3.28
C ILE A 45 3.01 6.96 -3.31
N ALA A 46 2.46 7.18 -4.50
CA ALA A 46 1.12 7.77 -4.65
C ALA A 46 0.05 6.90 -3.97
N TRP A 47 0.15 5.59 -4.15
CA TRP A 47 -0.74 4.62 -3.51
C TRP A 47 -0.61 4.63 -1.99
N ARG A 48 0.61 4.52 -1.47
CA ARG A 48 0.88 4.51 -0.02
C ARG A 48 0.34 5.74 0.68
N ASP A 49 0.53 6.90 0.07
CA ASP A 49 0.09 8.17 0.62
C ASP A 49 -1.46 8.22 0.71
N ALA A 50 -2.15 7.75 -0.34
CA ALA A 50 -3.61 7.65 -0.34
C ALA A 50 -4.12 6.61 0.67
N VAL A 51 -3.46 5.46 0.79
CA VAL A 51 -3.78 4.41 1.78
C VAL A 51 -3.68 4.95 3.20
N TRP A 52 -2.57 5.61 3.56
CA TRP A 52 -2.40 6.14 4.90
C TRP A 52 -3.38 7.27 5.20
N GLN A 53 -3.65 8.14 4.23
CA GLN A 53 -4.66 9.18 4.38
C GLN A 53 -6.04 8.57 4.70
N ALA A 54 -6.47 7.56 3.94
CA ALA A 54 -7.75 6.88 4.16
C ALA A 54 -7.78 6.10 5.49
N ALA A 55 -6.70 5.39 5.84
CA ALA A 55 -6.61 4.64 7.09
C ALA A 55 -6.70 5.55 8.33
N PHE A 56 -6.03 6.70 8.32
CA PHE A 56 -6.12 7.67 9.41
C PHE A 56 -7.48 8.36 9.48
N GLN A 57 -8.11 8.66 8.34
CA GLN A 57 -9.49 9.16 8.31
C GLN A 57 -10.47 8.15 8.90
N TRP A 58 -10.33 6.87 8.55
CA TRP A 58 -11.13 5.80 9.12
C TRP A 58 -10.94 5.70 10.65
N GLN A 59 -9.70 5.74 11.12
CA GLN A 59 -9.39 5.69 12.56
C GLN A 59 -9.97 6.90 13.32
N GLN A 60 -9.89 8.09 12.72
CA GLN A 60 -10.48 9.29 13.29
C GLN A 60 -12.01 9.16 13.38
N ALA A 61 -12.67 8.70 12.32
CA ALA A 61 -14.12 8.51 12.29
C ALA A 61 -14.57 7.47 13.32
N ALA A 62 -13.87 6.33 13.43
CA ALA A 62 -14.17 5.29 14.41
C ALA A 62 -13.93 5.73 15.86
N SER A 63 -13.04 6.71 16.07
CA SER A 63 -12.80 7.29 17.41
C SER A 63 -13.86 8.32 17.78
N ALA A 64 -14.32 9.13 16.80
CA ALA A 64 -15.35 10.13 16.99
C ALA A 64 -16.77 9.52 17.12
N ASN A 65 -17.04 8.46 16.36
CA ASN A 65 -18.30 7.72 16.38
C ASN A 65 -18.03 6.21 16.32
N PRO A 66 -17.76 5.56 17.46
CA PRO A 66 -17.43 4.14 17.51
C PRO A 66 -18.59 3.28 17.01
N PRO A 67 -18.35 2.34 16.07
CA PRO A 67 -19.38 1.42 15.63
C PRO A 67 -19.74 0.45 16.76
N ALA A 68 -20.95 -0.09 16.74
CA ALA A 68 -21.38 -1.14 17.68
C ALA A 68 -20.52 -2.41 17.58
N THR A 69 -19.90 -2.64 16.42
CA THR A 69 -18.93 -3.71 16.19
C THR A 69 -17.83 -3.18 15.28
N PHE A 70 -16.58 -3.35 15.70
CA PHE A 70 -15.44 -2.97 14.87
C PHE A 70 -15.24 -3.99 13.75
N PRO A 71 -15.02 -3.55 12.49
CA PRO A 71 -14.63 -4.46 11.43
C PRO A 71 -13.24 -5.04 11.71
N THR A 72 -12.98 -6.18 11.09
CA THR A 72 -11.65 -6.79 11.01
C THR A 72 -10.71 -5.92 10.18
N SER A 73 -9.40 -6.11 10.36
CA SER A 73 -8.41 -5.39 9.54
C SER A 73 -8.55 -5.70 8.05
N ALA A 74 -8.86 -6.94 7.69
CA ALA A 74 -9.11 -7.33 6.30
C ALA A 74 -10.29 -6.58 5.67
N GLU A 75 -11.39 -6.41 6.41
CA GLU A 75 -12.56 -5.65 5.95
C GLU A 75 -12.25 -4.15 5.79
N VAL A 76 -11.39 -3.58 6.63
CA VAL A 76 -10.93 -2.20 6.47
C VAL A 76 -10.01 -2.09 5.26
N ILE A 77 -9.01 -2.98 5.12
CA ILE A 77 -8.06 -2.98 4.00
C ILE A 77 -8.79 -3.10 2.64
N ALA A 78 -9.84 -3.91 2.57
CA ALA A 78 -10.66 -4.05 1.36
C ALA A 78 -11.37 -2.75 0.93
N GLN A 79 -11.51 -1.78 1.84
CA GLN A 79 -12.10 -0.46 1.58
C GLN A 79 -11.04 0.64 1.32
N LEU A 80 -9.76 0.35 1.54
CA LEU A 80 -8.69 1.30 1.29
C LEU A 80 -8.42 1.44 -0.22
N PRO A 81 -7.78 2.54 -0.66
CA PRO A 81 -7.39 2.71 -2.05
C PRO A 81 -6.54 1.54 -2.55
N GLN A 82 -6.92 0.96 -3.69
CA GLN A 82 -6.27 -0.23 -4.26
C GLN A 82 -5.11 0.16 -5.20
N PRO A 83 -4.01 -0.62 -5.25
CA PRO A 83 -2.77 -0.24 -5.94
C PRO A 83 -2.95 -0.01 -7.45
N GLU A 84 -3.85 -0.73 -8.10
CA GLU A 84 -4.11 -0.63 -9.54
C GLU A 84 -4.61 0.76 -9.94
N ALA A 85 -5.31 1.45 -9.04
CA ALA A 85 -5.79 2.83 -9.26
C ALA A 85 -4.65 3.86 -9.32
N PHE A 86 -3.44 3.49 -8.88
CA PHE A 86 -2.26 4.35 -8.84
C PHE A 86 -1.18 3.91 -9.85
N GLY A 87 -1.53 3.03 -10.79
CA GLY A 87 -0.61 2.56 -11.83
C GLY A 87 0.35 1.48 -11.37
N TRP A 88 0.09 0.82 -10.24
CA TRP A 88 0.81 -0.39 -9.87
C TRP A 88 0.50 -1.52 -10.85
N ILE A 89 1.53 -2.17 -11.35
CA ILE A 89 1.43 -3.31 -12.27
C ILE A 89 2.24 -4.45 -11.69
N VAL A 90 1.63 -5.63 -11.61
CA VAL A 90 2.34 -6.86 -11.23
C VAL A 90 3.14 -7.37 -12.42
N HIS A 91 4.46 -7.43 -12.25
CA HIS A 91 5.36 -7.88 -13.31
C HIS A 91 5.44 -9.40 -13.35
N GLN A 92 5.79 -9.95 -14.52
CA GLN A 92 6.01 -11.40 -14.63
C GLN A 92 7.23 -11.81 -13.77
N PRO A 93 7.20 -12.98 -13.12
CA PRO A 93 8.36 -13.49 -12.39
C PRO A 93 9.61 -13.50 -13.27
N GLY A 94 10.68 -12.85 -12.81
CA GLY A 94 11.93 -12.73 -13.57
C GLY A 94 12.03 -11.52 -14.51
N ALA A 95 11.00 -10.69 -14.63
CA ALA A 95 11.09 -9.35 -15.20
C ALA A 95 11.80 -8.43 -14.19
N THR A 96 13.12 -8.59 -14.10
CA THR A 96 14.10 -7.85 -13.28
C THR A 96 13.56 -6.61 -12.54
N VAL A 97 13.37 -6.76 -11.23
CA VAL A 97 13.94 -5.81 -10.26
C VAL A 97 15.42 -6.11 -10.03
#